data_AF-A0A7J6P8E1-F1
#
_entry.id   AF-A0A7J6P8E1-F1
#
_cell.length_a   1.000
_cell.length_b   1.000
_cell.length_c   1.000
_cell.angle_alpha   90.00
_cell.angle_beta   90.00
_cell.angle_gamma   90.00
#
_symmetry.space_group_name_H-M   'P 1'
#
loop_
_entity.id
_entity.type
_entity.pdbx_description
1 polymer ?
#
loop_
_entity_poly.entity_id
_entity_poly.type
_entity_poly.pdbx_seq_one_letter_code
_entity_poly.pdbx_strand_id
1 'polypeptide(L)'
;MNDDRFPTHSSAEQRRTEMSVMSCYEVFMKEQLDGSVATDENAFQLNREVHTKFLKKALKSLPTKYSCLDASRPWFVYWILRALELLGTLDRLEVADEVCSFLSACQSPKGGFAGGPGQLPHLACTYAAVAALVIVGTEEAYRVVNRPAL
;
A
#
# COMPACT_ATOMS: atom_id res chain seq x y z
N MET A 1 4.44 28.16 13.48
CA MET A 1 2.99 28.37 13.55
C MET A 1 2.59 29.69 14.21
N ASN A 2 1.74 30.49 13.58
CA ASN A 2 0.95 31.52 14.26
C ASN A 2 -0.40 30.87 14.64
N ASP A 3 -0.71 30.76 15.93
CA ASP A 3 -1.99 30.26 16.42
C ASP A 3 -2.93 31.39 16.86
N ASP A 4 -2.64 32.63 16.43
CA ASP A 4 -3.37 33.86 16.73
C ASP A 4 -3.61 34.08 18.24
N ARG A 5 -2.76 33.47 19.08
CA ARG A 5 -2.87 33.46 20.55
C ARG A 5 -4.10 32.70 21.07
N PHE A 6 -4.70 31.84 20.25
CA PHE A 6 -5.79 30.94 20.62
C PHE A 6 -5.32 29.48 20.55
N PRO A 7 -4.59 28.99 21.56
CA PRO A 7 -4.13 27.61 21.59
C PRO A 7 -5.32 26.67 21.71
N THR A 8 -5.34 25.66 20.84
CA THR A 8 -6.33 24.59 20.83
C THR A 8 -5.62 23.25 20.78
N HIS A 9 -6.36 22.16 20.99
CA HIS A 9 -5.81 20.82 20.75
C HIS A 9 -5.27 20.70 19.32
N SER A 10 -6.01 21.20 18.32
CA SER A 10 -5.59 21.18 16.92
C SER A 10 -4.29 21.94 16.67
N SER A 11 -4.12 23.15 17.24
CA SER A 11 -2.87 23.90 17.07
C SER A 11 -1.70 23.26 17.83
N ALA A 12 -1.97 22.60 18.95
CA ALA A 12 -0.96 21.82 19.67
C ALA A 12 -0.46 20.63 18.85
N GLU A 13 -1.37 19.82 18.24
CA GLU A 13 -0.98 18.69 17.37
C GLU A 13 -0.26 19.16 16.10
N GLN A 14 -0.71 20.25 15.49
CA GLN A 14 -0.04 20.85 14.34
C GLN A 14 1.39 21.28 14.70
N ARG A 15 1.57 21.97 15.84
CA ARG A 15 2.91 22.38 16.30
C ARG A 15 3.82 21.17 16.56
N ARG A 16 3.31 20.09 17.16
CA ARG A 16 4.11 18.86 17.36
C ARG A 16 4.53 18.24 16.04
N THR A 17 3.63 18.21 15.06
CA THR A 17 3.92 17.70 13.71
C THR A 17 4.97 18.57 13.01
N GLU A 18 4.82 19.90 13.04
CA GLU A 18 5.80 20.85 12.48
C GLU A 18 7.20 20.62 13.07
N MET A 19 7.31 20.47 14.39
CA MET A 19 8.59 20.21 15.05
C MET A 19 9.19 18.86 14.62
N SER A 20 8.39 17.80 14.56
CA SER A 20 8.86 16.48 14.10
C SER A 20 9.37 16.53 12.65
N VAL A 21 8.62 17.17 11.76
CA VAL A 21 9.00 17.29 10.34
C VAL A 21 10.27 18.15 10.20
N MET A 22 10.34 19.28 10.90
CA MET A 22 11.52 20.15 10.89
C MET A 22 12.78 19.39 11.27
N SER A 23 12.71 18.51 12.28
CA SER A 23 13.86 17.70 12.69
C SER A 23 14.38 16.79 11.56
N CYS A 24 13.49 16.24 10.72
CA CYS A 24 13.89 15.45 9.54
C CYS A 24 14.56 16.33 8.48
N TYR A 25 14.03 17.54 8.24
CA TYR A 25 14.65 18.50 7.32
C TYR A 25 16.03 18.94 7.79
N GLU A 26 16.21 19.22 9.08
CA GLU A 26 17.51 19.65 9.63
C GLU A 26 18.59 18.58 9.44
N VAL A 27 18.28 17.30 9.67
CA VAL A 27 19.21 16.18 9.41
C VAL A 27 19.62 16.16 7.95
N PHE A 28 18.64 16.23 7.04
CA PHE A 28 18.89 16.23 5.61
C PHE A 28 19.72 17.44 5.15
N MET A 29 19.37 18.65 5.61
CA MET A 29 20.07 19.87 5.24
C MET A 29 21.52 19.83 5.73
N LYS A 30 21.79 19.29 6.92
CA LYS A 30 23.17 19.11 7.42
C LYS A 30 23.97 18.13 6.55
N GLU A 31 23.38 17.00 6.17
CA GLU A 31 24.03 16.00 5.30
C GLU A 31 24.33 16.56 3.90
N GLN A 32 23.53 17.51 3.40
CA GLN A 32 23.71 18.12 2.08
C GLN A 32 24.56 19.41 2.08
N LEU A 33 24.66 20.15 3.19
CA LEU A 33 25.41 21.42 3.26
C LEU A 33 26.90 21.28 3.58
N ASP A 34 27.35 20.16 4.15
CA ASP A 34 28.78 19.88 4.37
C ASP A 34 29.54 19.49 3.09
N GLY A 35 28.82 19.26 1.98
CA GLY A 35 29.39 19.11 0.64
C GLY A 35 28.85 20.21 -0.26
N SER A 36 29.72 21.01 -0.86
CA SER A 36 29.39 22.06 -1.83
C SER A 36 28.65 21.52 -3.06
N VAL A 37 27.33 21.30 -2.97
CA VAL A 37 26.49 20.96 -4.12
C VAL A 37 25.17 21.70 -3.99
N ALA A 38 25.17 22.93 -4.49
CA ALA A 38 23.93 23.59 -4.87
C ALA A 38 23.20 22.68 -5.88
N THR A 39 21.95 22.33 -5.56
CA THR A 39 20.95 21.74 -6.48
C THR A 39 21.41 20.47 -7.22
N ASP A 40 21.73 19.40 -6.50
CA ASP A 40 21.74 18.06 -7.13
C ASP A 40 20.29 17.58 -7.28
N GLU A 41 19.86 17.29 -8.51
CA GLU A 41 18.57 16.65 -8.78
C GLU A 41 18.45 15.28 -8.09
N ASN A 42 19.56 14.70 -7.64
CA ASN A 42 19.62 13.43 -6.90
C ASN A 42 19.60 13.59 -5.38
N ALA A 43 19.38 14.80 -4.84
CA ALA A 43 19.34 14.99 -3.39
C ALA A 43 18.23 14.15 -2.71
N PHE A 44 17.13 13.87 -3.43
CA PHE A 44 16.06 13.00 -2.96
C PHE A 44 16.04 11.69 -3.75
N GLN A 45 16.65 10.65 -3.20
CA GLN A 45 16.61 9.31 -3.80
C GLN A 45 15.53 8.45 -3.16
N LEU A 46 14.61 7.96 -4.00
CA LEU A 46 13.66 6.92 -3.58
C LEU A 46 14.40 5.59 -3.43
N ASN A 47 14.41 5.03 -2.22
CA ASN A 47 15.11 3.78 -1.92
C ASN A 47 14.30 2.55 -2.39
N ARG A 48 14.26 2.34 -3.72
CA ARG A 48 13.40 1.35 -4.39
C ARG A 48 13.62 -0.08 -3.91
N GLU A 49 14.86 -0.45 -3.63
CA GLU A 49 15.22 -1.82 -3.20
C GLU A 49 14.65 -2.15 -1.82
N VAL A 50 14.79 -1.21 -0.86
CA VAL A 50 14.25 -1.36 0.49
C VAL A 50 12.73 -1.50 0.45
N HIS A 51 12.05 -0.67 -0.33
CA HIS A 51 10.60 -0.75 -0.50
C HIS A 51 10.18 -2.06 -1.18
N THR A 52 10.87 -2.47 -2.25
CA THR A 52 10.57 -3.73 -2.96
C THR A 52 10.71 -4.93 -2.03
N LYS A 53 11.79 -5.01 -1.24
CA LYS A 53 12.02 -6.09 -0.28
C LYS A 53 10.94 -6.12 0.81
N PHE A 54 10.55 -4.95 1.32
CA PHE A 54 9.47 -4.83 2.30
C PHE A 54 8.14 -5.36 1.72
N LEU A 55 7.78 -4.93 0.52
CA LEU A 55 6.53 -5.29 -0.17
C LEU A 55 6.47 -6.79 -0.51
N LYS A 56 7.54 -7.35 -1.09
CA LYS A 56 7.60 -8.80 -1.38
C LYS A 56 7.48 -9.65 -0.11
N LYS A 57 8.08 -9.21 1.00
CA LYS A 57 7.92 -9.89 2.30
C LYS A 57 6.47 -9.79 2.81
N ALA A 58 5.88 -8.60 2.75
CA ALA A 58 4.52 -8.34 3.21
C ALA A 58 3.46 -9.11 2.41
N LEU A 59 3.71 -9.38 1.12
CA LEU A 59 2.80 -10.17 0.28
C LEU A 59 2.68 -11.62 0.76
N LYS A 60 3.78 -12.20 1.26
CA LYS A 60 3.83 -13.59 1.72
C LYS A 60 3.28 -13.78 3.13
N SER A 61 3.61 -12.87 4.05
CA SER A 61 3.21 -13.00 5.45
C SER A 61 3.20 -11.65 6.17
N LEU A 62 2.17 -11.44 6.98
CA LEU A 62 2.00 -10.27 7.82
C LEU A 62 2.07 -10.67 9.30
N PRO A 63 2.73 -9.87 10.17
CA PRO A 63 2.74 -10.12 11.61
C PRO A 63 1.34 -9.98 12.24
N THR A 64 1.12 -10.61 13.40
CA THR A 64 -0.16 -10.65 14.13
C THR A 64 -0.77 -9.27 14.43
N LYS A 65 0.05 -8.21 14.51
CA LYS A 65 -0.42 -6.83 14.68
C LYS A 65 -1.37 -6.33 13.57
N TYR A 66 -1.42 -7.02 12.43
CA TYR A 66 -2.34 -6.74 11.33
C TYR A 66 -3.69 -7.45 11.46
N SER A 67 -3.97 -8.13 12.58
CA SER A 67 -5.24 -8.83 12.81
C SER A 67 -6.47 -7.92 12.74
N CYS A 68 -6.33 -6.64 13.12
CA CYS A 68 -7.39 -5.64 12.97
C CYS A 68 -7.77 -5.36 11.50
N LEU A 69 -6.96 -5.82 10.55
CA LEU A 69 -7.17 -5.68 9.11
C LEU A 69 -7.41 -7.04 8.43
N ASP A 70 -7.80 -8.08 9.19
CA ASP A 70 -8.14 -9.39 8.62
C ASP A 70 -9.33 -9.33 7.64
N ALA A 71 -10.25 -8.39 7.84
CA ALA A 71 -11.36 -8.10 6.92
C ALA A 71 -10.97 -7.20 5.72
N SER A 72 -9.68 -6.94 5.53
CA SER A 72 -9.14 -6.06 4.49
C SER A 72 -7.99 -6.72 3.72
N ARG A 73 -7.91 -8.06 3.67
CA ARG A 73 -6.78 -8.75 3.01
C ARG A 73 -6.69 -8.47 1.50
N PRO A 74 -7.79 -8.37 0.72
CA PRO A 74 -7.71 -7.90 -0.67
C PRO A 74 -7.09 -6.50 -0.82
N TRP A 75 -7.24 -5.61 0.18
CA TRP A 75 -6.57 -4.30 0.16
C TRP A 75 -5.05 -4.43 0.23
N PHE A 76 -4.52 -5.35 1.04
CA PHE A 76 -3.08 -5.60 1.06
C PHE A 76 -2.57 -6.10 -0.28
N VAL A 77 -3.28 -7.04 -0.91
CA VAL A 77 -2.93 -7.51 -2.26
C VAL A 77 -2.89 -6.33 -3.22
N TYR A 78 -3.94 -5.52 -3.28
CA TYR A 78 -4.00 -4.35 -4.16
C TYR A 78 -2.88 -3.33 -3.90
N TRP A 79 -2.71 -2.89 -2.64
CA TRP A 79 -1.69 -1.89 -2.28
C TRP A 79 -0.29 -2.37 -2.60
N ILE A 80 0.01 -3.64 -2.30
CA ILE A 80 1.33 -4.21 -2.52
C ILE A 80 1.62 -4.34 -4.01
N LEU A 81 0.70 -4.93 -4.78
CA LEU A 81 0.88 -5.09 -6.23
C LEU A 81 0.99 -3.73 -6.94
N ARG A 82 0.15 -2.76 -6.57
CA ARG A 82 0.21 -1.40 -7.13
C ARG A 82 1.54 -0.72 -6.79
N ALA A 83 2.03 -0.85 -5.56
CA ALA A 83 3.30 -0.26 -5.17
C ALA A 83 4.48 -0.91 -5.91
N LEU A 84 4.51 -2.24 -6.04
CA LEU A 84 5.53 -2.95 -6.82
C LEU A 84 5.49 -2.54 -8.31
N GLU A 85 4.31 -2.35 -8.87
CA GLU A 85 4.13 -1.85 -10.25
C GLU A 85 4.68 -0.43 -10.42
N LEU A 86 4.36 0.49 -9.50
CA LEU A 86 4.89 1.85 -9.51
C LEU A 86 6.41 1.90 -9.32
N LEU A 87 6.97 0.93 -8.58
CA LEU A 87 8.41 0.77 -8.41
C LEU A 87 9.10 0.16 -9.64
N GLY A 88 8.34 -0.42 -10.57
CA GLY A 88 8.86 -1.13 -11.74
C GLY A 88 9.46 -2.50 -11.41
N THR A 89 9.11 -3.08 -10.25
CA THR A 89 9.71 -4.33 -9.73
C THR A 89 8.69 -5.47 -9.58
N LEU A 90 7.46 -5.27 -10.08
CA LEU A 90 6.44 -6.31 -10.11
C LEU A 90 6.73 -7.35 -11.20
N ASP A 91 6.99 -8.57 -10.77
CA ASP A 91 6.94 -9.74 -11.64
C ASP A 91 5.51 -10.30 -11.60
N ARG A 92 4.75 -10.10 -12.68
CA ARG A 92 3.34 -10.50 -12.75
C ARG A 92 3.18 -12.02 -12.77
N LEU A 93 4.10 -12.73 -13.42
CA LEU A 93 4.04 -14.19 -13.52
C LEU A 93 4.40 -14.85 -12.18
N GLU A 94 5.34 -14.26 -11.42
CA GLU A 94 5.71 -14.73 -10.08
C GLU A 94 4.50 -14.74 -9.11
N VAL A 95 3.63 -13.73 -9.19
CA VAL A 95 2.54 -13.54 -8.21
C VAL A 95 1.18 -14.03 -8.68
N ALA A 96 1.00 -14.30 -9.98
CA ALA A 96 -0.31 -14.54 -10.57
C ALA A 96 -1.07 -15.67 -9.88
N ASP A 97 -0.45 -16.85 -9.74
CA ASP A 97 -1.12 -18.04 -9.23
C ASP A 97 -1.57 -17.88 -7.77
N GLU A 98 -0.68 -17.37 -6.91
CA GLU A 98 -0.99 -17.16 -5.48
C GLU A 98 -2.08 -16.10 -5.31
N VAL A 99 -2.01 -15.00 -6.06
CA VAL A 99 -3.01 -13.92 -6.01
C VAL A 99 -4.36 -14.40 -6.51
N CYS A 100 -4.41 -15.09 -7.65
CA CYS A 100 -5.65 -15.60 -8.22
C CYS A 100 -6.30 -16.63 -7.29
N SER A 101 -5.51 -17.57 -6.76
CA SER A 101 -5.97 -18.57 -5.81
C SER A 101 -6.57 -17.93 -4.55
N PHE A 102 -5.84 -16.98 -3.95
CA PHE A 102 -6.30 -16.28 -2.75
C PHE A 102 -7.58 -15.46 -3.00
N LEU A 103 -7.62 -14.65 -4.05
CA LEU A 103 -8.79 -13.81 -4.35
C LEU A 103 -9.99 -14.66 -4.76
N SER A 104 -9.79 -15.78 -5.45
CA SER A 104 -10.85 -16.75 -5.72
C SER A 104 -11.47 -17.30 -4.42
N ALA A 105 -10.65 -17.60 -3.40
CA ALA A 105 -11.13 -18.06 -2.10
C ALA A 105 -11.89 -16.97 -1.31
N CYS A 106 -11.63 -15.69 -1.60
CA CYS A 106 -12.36 -14.56 -1.03
C CYS A 106 -13.66 -14.23 -1.76
N GLN A 107 -13.94 -14.86 -2.91
CA GLN A 107 -15.14 -14.56 -3.69
C GLN A 107 -16.36 -15.31 -3.16
N SER A 108 -17.48 -14.60 -3.03
CA SER A 108 -18.74 -15.18 -2.58
C SER A 108 -19.49 -15.86 -3.75
N PRO A 109 -20.13 -17.02 -3.52
CA PRO A 109 -21.01 -17.64 -4.52
C PRO A 109 -22.19 -16.75 -4.95
N LYS A 110 -22.56 -15.78 -4.11
CA LYS A 110 -23.64 -14.81 -4.38
C LYS A 110 -23.14 -13.50 -5.02
N GLY A 111 -21.86 -13.42 -5.38
CA GLY A 111 -21.25 -12.22 -5.94
C GLY A 111 -20.39 -11.43 -4.98
N GLY A 112 -19.44 -10.69 -5.56
CA GLY A 112 -18.51 -9.83 -4.83
C GLY A 112 -17.38 -10.59 -4.12
N PHE A 113 -16.39 -9.83 -3.65
CA PHE A 113 -15.28 -10.33 -2.86
C PHE A 113 -15.40 -9.87 -1.41
N ALA A 114 -15.01 -10.75 -0.50
CA ALA A 114 -14.99 -10.52 0.93
C ALA A 114 -13.59 -10.13 1.42
N GLY A 115 -13.51 -9.68 2.67
CA GLY A 115 -12.26 -9.32 3.33
C GLY A 115 -11.28 -10.47 3.55
N GLY A 116 -11.78 -11.70 3.51
CA GLY A 116 -11.04 -12.95 3.60
C GLY A 116 -11.95 -14.14 3.29
N PRO A 117 -11.40 -15.36 3.13
CA PRO A 117 -12.19 -16.55 2.85
C PRO A 117 -13.25 -16.81 3.94
N GLY A 118 -14.47 -17.09 3.52
CA GLY A 118 -15.61 -17.34 4.41
C GLY A 118 -16.26 -16.10 5.02
N GLN A 119 -15.73 -14.89 4.77
CA GLN A 119 -16.39 -13.64 5.18
C GLN A 119 -17.50 -13.24 4.19
N LEU A 120 -18.34 -12.27 4.60
CA LEU A 120 -19.36 -11.71 3.73
C LEU A 120 -18.75 -10.77 2.67
N PRO A 121 -19.27 -10.76 1.43
CA PRO A 121 -18.77 -9.88 0.38
C PRO A 121 -19.01 -8.42 0.75
N HIS A 122 -18.07 -7.54 0.37
CA HIS A 122 -18.14 -6.12 0.66
C HIS A 122 -17.58 -5.30 -0.50
N LEU A 123 -18.25 -4.20 -0.88
CA LEU A 123 -17.88 -3.40 -2.05
C LEU A 123 -16.41 -2.92 -2.04
N ALA A 124 -15.90 -2.51 -0.88
CA ALA A 124 -14.49 -2.11 -0.76
C ALA A 124 -13.51 -3.25 -1.11
N CYS A 125 -13.83 -4.48 -0.69
CA CYS A 125 -12.99 -5.64 -0.98
C CYS A 125 -13.18 -6.13 -2.41
N THR A 126 -14.39 -6.03 -2.96
CA THR A 126 -14.66 -6.24 -4.40
C THR A 126 -13.83 -5.31 -5.26
N TYR A 127 -13.80 -4.01 -4.95
CA TYR A 127 -12.95 -3.05 -5.66
C TYR A 127 -11.47 -3.46 -5.60
N ALA A 128 -10.95 -3.71 -4.40
CA ALA A 128 -9.54 -4.04 -4.22
C ALA A 128 -9.16 -5.35 -4.95
N ALA A 129 -10.00 -6.37 -4.87
CA ALA A 129 -9.78 -7.65 -5.55
C ALA A 129 -9.78 -7.49 -7.07
N VAL A 130 -10.78 -6.81 -7.65
CA VAL A 130 -10.83 -6.58 -9.10
C VAL A 130 -9.64 -5.75 -9.56
N ALA A 131 -9.30 -4.68 -8.84
CA ALA A 131 -8.14 -3.85 -9.17
C ALA A 131 -6.82 -4.63 -9.10
N ALA A 132 -6.66 -5.53 -8.12
CA ALA A 132 -5.50 -6.42 -8.01
C ALA A 132 -5.42 -7.40 -9.19
N LEU A 133 -6.54 -8.02 -9.60
CA LEU A 133 -6.58 -8.92 -10.76
C LEU A 133 -6.27 -8.18 -12.07
N VAL A 134 -6.73 -6.93 -12.19
CA VAL A 134 -6.35 -6.04 -13.31
C VAL A 134 -4.85 -5.77 -13.33
N ILE A 135 -4.23 -5.55 -12.17
CA ILE A 135 -2.77 -5.42 -12.08
C ILE A 135 -2.09 -6.73 -12.47
N VAL A 136 -2.54 -7.90 -12.02
CA VAL A 136 -1.95 -9.18 -12.47
C VAL A 136 -2.02 -9.32 -13.99
N GLY A 137 -3.16 -8.98 -14.59
CA GLY A 137 -3.28 -8.77 -16.03
C GLY A 137 -3.14 -10.03 -16.89
N THR A 138 -3.30 -11.21 -16.31
CA THR A 138 -3.34 -12.48 -17.03
C THR A 138 -4.78 -12.89 -17.33
N GLU A 139 -4.97 -13.74 -18.34
CA GLU A 139 -6.29 -14.26 -18.70
C GLU A 139 -6.90 -15.08 -17.55
N GLU A 140 -6.05 -15.81 -16.82
CA GLU A 140 -6.43 -16.55 -15.60
C GLU A 140 -6.96 -15.60 -14.52
N ALA A 141 -6.31 -14.45 -14.31
CA ALA A 141 -6.76 -13.46 -13.33
C ALA A 141 -8.13 -12.88 -13.69
N TYR A 142 -8.39 -12.63 -14.97
CA TYR A 142 -9.70 -12.13 -15.41
C TYR A 142 -10.81 -13.16 -15.23
N ARG A 143 -10.51 -14.45 -15.42
CA ARG A 143 -11.47 -15.55 -15.22
C ARG A 143 -11.84 -15.79 -13.76
N VAL A 144 -11.05 -15.30 -12.81
CA VAL A 144 -11.42 -15.36 -11.38
C VAL A 144 -12.74 -14.63 -11.14
N VAL A 145 -13.02 -13.53 -11.83
CA VAL A 145 -14.21 -12.70 -11.55
C VAL A 145 -15.49 -13.35 -12.07
N ASN A 146 -16.40 -13.73 -11.16
CA ASN A 146 -17.73 -14.25 -11.50
C ASN A 146 -18.68 -13.09 -11.87
N ARG A 147 -18.57 -12.62 -13.11
CA ARG A 147 -19.36 -11.50 -13.64
C ARG A 147 -20.88 -11.69 -13.56
N PRO A 148 -21.46 -12.88 -13.86
CA PRO A 148 -22.91 -13.09 -13.73
C PRO A 148 -23.45 -12.93 -12.30
N ALA A 149 -22.61 -13.15 -11.29
CA ALA A 149 -23.02 -13.04 -9.89
C ALA A 149 -22.76 -11.65 -9.30
N LEU A 150 -22.03 -10.76 -10.00
CA LEU A 150 -21.69 -9.41 -9.52
C LEU A 150 -22.86 -8.43 -9.62
#